data_AF-A0A434NLB3-F1
#
_entry.id   AF-A0A434NLB3-F1
#
_cell.length_a   1.000
_cell.length_b   1.000
_cell.length_c   1.000
_cell.angle_alpha   90.00
_cell.angle_beta   90.00
_cell.angle_gamma   90.00
#
_symmetry.space_group_name_H-M   'P 1'
#
loop_
_entity.id
_entity.type
_entity.pdbx_description
1 polymer ?
#
loop_
_entity_poly.entity_id
_entity_poly.type
_entity_poly.pdbx_seq_one_letter_code
_entity_poly.pdbx_strand_id
1 'polypeptide(L)'
;FYSLLRIGFRNIHAIIHHQTENFVAGMPTDLAFKTAGRQAIFRFLEKERGEGWWGSEAMAGYYAEHAEGANFFNWIQVHPLMPAAMNGQYPFDHAGIGETSLMLALCPEAVDAGNFTDNTGWYTASAPEASIELGQKGVAMILKHLRAILST
;
A
#
# COMPACT_ATOMS: atom_id res chain seq x y z
N PHE A 1 -5.80 10.91 -7.00
CA PHE A 1 -4.54 11.09 -7.75
C PHE A 1 -4.52 12.32 -8.65
N TYR A 2 -5.37 12.44 -9.68
CA TYR A 2 -5.30 13.55 -10.65
C TYR A 2 -5.29 14.96 -10.03
N SER A 3 -6.13 15.22 -9.02
CA SER A 3 -6.12 16.51 -8.31
C SER A 3 -4.80 16.82 -7.62
N LEU A 4 -4.11 15.80 -7.06
CA LEU A 4 -2.80 15.95 -6.44
C LEU A 4 -1.75 16.33 -7.50
N LEU A 5 -1.79 15.70 -8.68
CA LEU A 5 -0.93 16.07 -9.81
C LEU A 5 -1.16 17.52 -10.24
N ARG A 6 -2.43 17.95 -10.33
CA ARG A 6 -2.79 19.32 -10.73
C ARG A 6 -2.25 20.41 -9.80
N ILE A 7 -2.11 20.11 -8.51
CA ILE A 7 -1.60 21.07 -7.52
C ILE A 7 -0.10 20.91 -7.22
N GLY A 8 0.61 20.10 -8.02
CA GLY A 8 2.07 20.03 -8.02
C GLY A 8 2.69 18.81 -7.33
N PHE A 9 1.92 17.91 -6.73
CA PHE A 9 2.49 16.69 -6.13
C PHE A 9 3.04 15.75 -7.20
N ARG A 10 4.27 15.27 -7.01
CA ARG A 10 4.97 14.32 -7.88
C ARG A 10 5.61 13.15 -7.14
N ASN A 11 5.37 13.06 -5.82
CA ASN A 11 5.84 11.97 -4.98
C ASN A 11 4.64 11.47 -4.14
N ILE A 12 3.81 10.63 -4.73
CA ILE A 12 2.53 10.19 -4.14
C ILE A 12 2.59 8.69 -3.87
N HIS A 13 2.44 8.30 -2.61
CA HIS A 13 2.44 6.91 -2.17
C HIS A 13 1.07 6.53 -1.63
N ALA A 14 0.47 5.46 -2.17
CA ALA A 14 -0.70 4.82 -1.59
C ALA A 14 -0.27 3.54 -0.88
N ILE A 15 -0.63 3.40 0.40
CA ILE A 15 -0.32 2.23 1.21
C ILE A 15 -1.61 1.43 1.41
N ILE A 16 -1.61 0.17 0.98
CA ILE A 16 -2.78 -0.71 1.02
C ILE A 16 -2.56 -1.78 2.08
N HIS A 17 -3.48 -1.89 3.04
CA HIS A 17 -3.46 -2.93 4.07
C HIS A 17 -4.44 -4.04 3.77
N HIS A 18 -5.66 -3.67 3.38
CA HIS A 18 -6.75 -4.62 3.21
C HIS A 18 -6.60 -5.42 1.92
N GLN A 19 -6.72 -6.75 2.02
CA GLN A 19 -6.66 -7.68 0.90
C GLN A 19 -5.37 -7.53 0.08
N THR A 20 -4.21 -7.79 0.69
CA THR A 20 -2.90 -7.70 0.02
C THR A 20 -2.13 -9.02 -0.05
N GLU A 21 -2.82 -10.15 0.15
CA GLU A 21 -2.27 -11.50 0.25
C GLU A 21 -1.46 -11.91 -1.01
N ASN A 22 -1.86 -11.39 -2.17
CA ASN A 22 -1.12 -11.54 -3.42
C ASN A 22 -0.96 -10.20 -4.15
N PHE A 23 -0.26 -9.26 -3.50
CA PHE A 23 -0.02 -7.93 -4.07
C PHE A 23 0.69 -7.94 -5.44
N VAL A 24 1.46 -8.99 -5.75
CA VAL A 24 2.18 -9.12 -7.04
C VAL A 24 1.20 -9.40 -8.18
N ALA A 25 0.32 -10.41 -8.03
CA ALA A 25 -0.74 -10.66 -9.00
C ALA A 25 -1.81 -9.55 -8.99
N GLY A 26 -1.99 -8.95 -7.82
CA GLY A 26 -2.95 -7.90 -7.54
C GLY A 26 -4.26 -8.45 -6.98
N MET A 27 -4.76 -7.72 -5.99
CA MET A 27 -6.05 -7.87 -5.35
C MET A 27 -6.94 -6.68 -5.73
N PRO A 28 -8.27 -6.75 -5.52
CA PRO A 28 -9.20 -5.74 -6.04
C PRO A 28 -8.80 -4.30 -5.68
N THR A 29 -8.40 -4.06 -4.43
CA THR A 29 -8.02 -2.74 -3.95
C THR A 29 -6.72 -2.25 -4.59
N ASP A 30 -5.63 -3.03 -4.57
CA ASP A 30 -4.37 -2.55 -5.16
C ASP A 30 -4.45 -2.43 -6.68
N LEU A 31 -5.19 -3.31 -7.36
CA LEU A 31 -5.43 -3.19 -8.81
C LEU A 31 -6.18 -1.90 -9.15
N ALA A 32 -7.21 -1.56 -8.36
CA ALA A 32 -7.95 -0.32 -8.53
C ALA A 32 -7.03 0.90 -8.36
N PHE A 33 -6.19 0.91 -7.33
CA PHE A 33 -5.26 2.01 -7.08
C PHE A 33 -4.13 2.10 -8.12
N LYS A 34 -3.55 0.96 -8.53
CA LYS A 34 -2.54 0.88 -9.60
C LYS A 34 -3.11 1.43 -10.91
N THR A 35 -4.31 0.99 -11.29
CA THR A 35 -5.00 1.45 -12.51
C THR A 35 -5.32 2.94 -12.43
N ALA A 36 -5.89 3.40 -11.31
CA ALA A 36 -6.23 4.81 -11.12
C ALA A 36 -4.99 5.72 -11.15
N GLY A 37 -3.85 5.27 -10.61
CA GLY A 37 -2.58 5.98 -10.68
C GLY A 37 -2.10 6.16 -12.12
N ARG A 38 -2.11 5.07 -12.91
CA ARG A 38 -1.73 5.13 -14.34
C ARG A 38 -2.67 6.02 -15.15
N GLN A 39 -3.99 5.87 -14.99
CA GLN A 39 -4.95 6.73 -15.68
C GLN A 39 -4.79 8.21 -15.30
N ALA A 40 -4.54 8.52 -14.03
CA ALA A 40 -4.33 9.89 -13.58
C ALA A 40 -3.07 10.53 -14.22
N ILE A 41 -1.97 9.77 -14.32
CA ILE A 41 -0.74 10.23 -14.97
C ILE A 41 -0.98 10.47 -16.46
N PHE A 42 -1.57 9.51 -17.18
CA PHE A 42 -1.86 9.65 -18.61
C PHE A 42 -2.75 10.86 -18.89
N ARG A 43 -3.87 10.99 -18.16
CA ARG A 43 -4.78 12.14 -18.27
C ARG A 43 -4.09 13.46 -17.97
N PHE A 44 -3.18 13.48 -17.01
CA PHE A 44 -2.42 14.68 -16.68
C PHE A 44 -1.45 15.05 -17.79
N LEU A 45 -0.64 14.10 -18.26
CA LEU A 45 0.33 14.34 -19.33
C LEU A 45 -0.33 14.72 -20.65
N GLU A 46 -1.45 14.11 -21.01
CA GLU A 46 -2.22 14.49 -22.20
C GLU A 46 -2.71 15.93 -22.11
N LYS A 47 -3.16 16.39 -20.93
CA LYS A 47 -3.57 17.78 -20.74
C LYS A 47 -2.38 18.74 -20.88
N GLU A 48 -1.21 18.37 -20.37
CA GLU A 48 -0.01 19.24 -20.35
C GLU A 48 0.76 19.22 -21.67
N ARG A 49 0.71 18.12 -22.42
CA ARG A 49 1.56 17.85 -23.60
C ARG A 49 0.78 17.59 -24.88
N GLY A 50 -0.54 17.51 -24.81
CA GLY A 50 -1.43 17.24 -25.94
C GLY A 50 -1.73 15.75 -26.15
N GLU A 51 -2.68 15.50 -27.05
CA GLU A 51 -2.98 14.15 -27.55
C GLU A 51 -1.75 13.54 -28.20
N GLY A 52 -1.55 12.23 -28.02
CA GLY A 52 -0.41 11.53 -28.61
C GLY A 52 0.95 11.91 -28.02
N TRP A 53 1.00 12.60 -26.87
CA TRP A 53 2.24 13.07 -26.24
C TRP A 53 3.33 12.00 -26.16
N TRP A 54 2.96 10.75 -25.87
CA TRP A 54 3.87 9.63 -25.70
C TRP A 54 4.64 9.30 -27.00
N GLY A 55 4.02 9.47 -28.16
CA GLY A 55 4.64 9.24 -29.47
C GLY A 55 5.24 10.48 -30.13
N SER A 56 5.26 11.63 -29.44
CA SER A 56 5.86 12.85 -29.98
C SER A 56 7.39 12.74 -30.04
N GLU A 57 8.02 13.45 -30.98
CA GLU A 57 9.49 13.50 -31.11
C GLU A 57 10.17 13.98 -29.81
N ALA A 58 9.49 14.84 -29.05
CA ALA A 58 9.93 15.31 -27.74
C ALA A 58 10.03 14.19 -26.67
N MET A 59 9.48 13.00 -26.93
CA MET A 59 9.58 11.81 -26.09
C MET A 59 10.54 10.75 -26.65
N ALA A 60 11.32 11.05 -27.70
CA ALA A 60 12.24 10.08 -28.32
C ALA A 60 13.25 9.48 -27.32
N GLY A 61 13.69 10.28 -26.33
CA GLY A 61 14.59 9.85 -25.26
C GLY A 61 13.94 9.06 -24.11
N TYR A 62 12.60 8.92 -24.09
CA TYR A 62 11.82 8.40 -22.95
C TYR A 62 12.38 7.12 -22.31
N TYR A 63 12.79 6.15 -23.13
CA TYR A 63 13.31 4.88 -22.64
C TYR A 63 14.75 4.97 -22.13
N ALA A 64 15.57 5.84 -22.72
CA ALA A 64 16.96 6.02 -22.32
C ALA A 64 17.08 6.90 -21.05
N GLU A 65 16.22 7.91 -20.94
CA GLU A 65 16.17 8.87 -19.83
C GLU A 65 15.41 8.34 -18.60
N HIS A 66 14.90 7.10 -18.67
CA HIS A 66 14.08 6.48 -17.63
C HIS A 66 14.78 6.40 -16.25
N ALA A 67 16.12 6.38 -16.25
CA ALA A 67 16.94 6.29 -15.05
C ALA A 67 17.19 7.64 -14.33
N GLU A 68 17.01 8.79 -15.00
CA GLU A 68 17.40 10.11 -14.49
C GLU A 68 16.23 10.88 -13.81
N GLY A 69 15.21 10.17 -13.33
CA GLY A 69 14.05 10.80 -12.65
C GLY A 69 12.98 11.34 -13.60
N ALA A 70 13.13 11.16 -14.91
CA ALA A 70 12.12 11.53 -15.91
C ALA A 70 10.94 10.54 -16.01
N ASN A 71 10.96 9.44 -15.24
CA ASN A 71 9.88 8.46 -15.28
C ASN A 71 8.64 8.96 -14.53
N PHE A 72 7.68 9.51 -15.29
CA PHE A 72 6.38 9.97 -14.76
C PHE A 72 5.59 8.87 -14.04
N PHE A 73 5.86 7.59 -14.33
CA PHE A 73 5.23 6.46 -13.65
C PHE A 73 5.70 6.26 -12.21
N ASN A 74 6.79 6.93 -11.80
CA ASN A 74 7.22 6.98 -10.41
C ASN A 74 6.47 8.03 -9.58
N TRP A 75 5.69 8.93 -10.21
CA TRP A 75 4.98 9.98 -9.46
C TRP A 75 3.90 9.45 -8.54
N ILE A 76 3.36 8.28 -8.87
CA ILE A 76 2.33 7.59 -8.10
C ILE A 76 2.77 6.14 -7.93
N GLN A 77 3.00 5.75 -6.69
CA GLN A 77 3.41 4.41 -6.33
C GLN A 77 2.40 3.81 -5.34
N VAL A 78 2.08 2.54 -5.52
CA VAL A 78 1.15 1.80 -4.67
C VAL A 78 1.92 0.67 -4.02
N HIS A 79 1.83 0.58 -2.69
CA HIS A 79 2.63 -0.34 -1.88
C HIS A 79 1.72 -1.12 -0.93
N PRO A 80 2.04 -2.39 -0.63
CA PRO A 80 1.40 -3.09 0.48
C PRO A 80 1.95 -2.54 1.80
N LEU A 81 1.11 -2.48 2.84
CA LEU A 81 1.54 -2.17 4.21
C LEU A 81 2.48 -3.26 4.72
N MET A 82 2.14 -4.52 4.40
CA MET A 82 2.93 -5.70 4.72
C MET A 82 3.33 -6.40 3.42
N PRO A 83 4.59 -6.24 2.96
CA PRO A 83 5.09 -6.89 1.75
C PRO A 83 5.29 -8.40 1.98
N ALA A 84 5.40 -9.16 0.88
CA ALA A 84 5.61 -10.61 0.90
C ALA A 84 6.82 -11.07 1.72
N ALA A 85 7.84 -10.22 1.91
CA ALA A 85 8.97 -10.49 2.78
C ALA A 85 8.57 -10.69 4.26
N MET A 86 7.40 -10.20 4.69
CA MET A 86 6.87 -10.40 6.04
C MET A 86 6.09 -11.71 6.19
N ASN A 87 5.77 -12.39 5.08
CA ASN A 87 5.07 -13.67 5.11
C ASN A 87 5.87 -14.68 5.94
N GLY A 88 5.18 -15.39 6.84
CA GLY A 88 5.79 -16.35 7.76
C GLY A 88 6.56 -15.72 8.94
N GLN A 89 6.73 -14.40 8.97
CA GLN A 89 7.34 -13.69 10.11
C GLN A 89 6.30 -13.04 11.01
N TYR A 90 5.18 -12.60 10.43
CA TYR A 90 4.03 -12.01 11.12
C TYR A 90 2.74 -12.65 10.59
N PRO A 91 1.76 -12.99 11.45
CA PRO A 91 0.48 -13.50 10.99
C PRO A 91 -0.30 -12.37 10.31
N PHE A 92 -0.53 -12.50 9.01
CA PHE A 92 -1.48 -11.67 8.27
C PHE A 92 -2.79 -12.44 8.18
N ASP A 93 -3.84 -11.92 8.81
CA ASP A 93 -5.13 -12.58 8.96
C ASP A 93 -6.28 -11.56 8.90
N HIS A 94 -7.50 -12.02 9.18
CA HIS A 94 -8.69 -11.18 9.20
C HIS A 94 -9.34 -11.24 10.57
N ALA A 95 -9.16 -10.18 11.35
CA ALA A 95 -9.57 -10.06 12.75
C ALA A 95 -9.09 -11.25 13.62
N GLY A 96 -7.97 -11.88 13.25
CA GLY A 96 -7.36 -12.97 13.99
C GLY A 96 -6.28 -12.47 14.95
N ILE A 97 -5.35 -13.36 15.30
CA ILE A 97 -4.21 -13.07 16.18
C ILE A 97 -3.39 -11.86 15.70
N GLY A 98 -3.16 -11.72 14.39
CA GLY A 98 -2.33 -10.68 13.79
C GLY A 98 -2.97 -9.30 13.87
N GLU A 99 -4.11 -9.10 13.21
CA GLU A 99 -4.79 -7.81 13.23
C GLU A 99 -5.16 -7.37 14.66
N THR A 100 -5.60 -8.30 15.52
CA THR A 100 -5.90 -8.00 16.93
C THR A 100 -4.63 -7.60 17.70
N SER A 101 -3.50 -8.26 17.46
CA SER A 101 -2.23 -7.88 18.09
C SER A 101 -1.77 -6.49 17.65
N LEU A 102 -1.92 -6.12 16.38
CA LEU A 102 -1.64 -4.75 15.93
C LEU A 102 -2.50 -3.73 16.68
N MET A 103 -3.80 -4.01 16.82
CA MET A 103 -4.72 -3.13 17.54
C MET A 103 -4.33 -2.99 19.01
N LEU A 104 -3.99 -4.09 19.69
CA LEU A 104 -3.49 -4.06 21.07
C LEU A 104 -2.24 -3.18 21.23
N ALA A 105 -1.36 -3.14 20.23
CA ALA A 105 -0.14 -2.31 20.28
C ALA A 105 -0.37 -0.84 19.92
N LEU A 106 -1.36 -0.53 19.07
CA LEU A 106 -1.55 0.82 18.50
C LEU A 106 -2.72 1.59 19.12
N CYS A 107 -3.78 0.89 19.51
CA CYS A 107 -5.05 1.43 20.02
C CYS A 107 -5.71 0.37 20.94
N PRO A 108 -5.07 0.02 22.08
CA PRO A 108 -5.53 -1.05 22.96
C PRO A 108 -6.96 -0.85 23.46
N GLU A 109 -7.39 0.40 23.63
CA GLU A 109 -8.75 0.77 24.05
C GLU A 109 -9.84 0.35 23.06
N ALA A 110 -9.48 0.06 21.81
CA ALA A 110 -10.41 -0.44 20.79
C ALA A 110 -10.53 -1.97 20.76
N VAL A 111 -9.80 -2.70 21.62
CA VAL A 111 -9.87 -4.17 21.72
C VAL A 111 -10.59 -4.56 23.00
N ASP A 112 -11.82 -5.05 22.85
CA ASP A 112 -12.61 -5.58 23.97
C ASP A 112 -12.51 -7.11 24.04
N ALA A 113 -11.63 -7.61 24.90
CA ALA A 113 -11.45 -9.04 25.14
C ALA A 113 -12.71 -9.72 25.70
N GLY A 114 -13.62 -8.97 26.34
CA GLY A 114 -14.87 -9.49 26.87
C GLY A 114 -15.82 -10.02 25.78
N ASN A 115 -15.69 -9.52 24.55
CA ASN A 115 -16.56 -9.88 23.43
C ASN A 115 -15.90 -10.86 22.44
N PHE A 116 -14.72 -11.40 22.74
CA PHE A 116 -14.07 -12.35 21.83
C PHE A 116 -14.92 -13.59 21.59
N THR A 117 -15.66 -14.05 22.60
CA THR A 117 -16.57 -15.20 22.49
C THR A 117 -17.82 -14.92 21.67
N ASP A 118 -18.16 -13.66 21.42
CA ASP A 118 -19.32 -13.27 20.63
C ASP A 118 -19.07 -13.47 19.13
N ASN A 119 -17.80 -13.49 18.72
CA ASN A 119 -17.41 -13.73 17.35
C ASN A 119 -17.41 -15.24 17.05
N THR A 120 -18.36 -15.66 16.21
CA THR A 120 -18.48 -17.07 15.78
C THR A 120 -17.83 -17.35 14.42
N GLY A 121 -17.25 -16.32 13.79
CA GLY A 121 -16.57 -16.44 12.49
C GLY A 121 -15.23 -17.15 12.61
N TRP A 122 -14.99 -18.14 11.75
CA TRP A 122 -13.75 -18.95 11.78
C TRP A 122 -12.46 -18.12 11.71
N TYR A 123 -12.49 -16.98 11.02
CA TYR A 123 -11.34 -16.10 10.81
C TYR A 123 -10.93 -15.34 12.08
N THR A 124 -11.84 -15.21 13.05
CA THR A 124 -11.57 -14.57 14.36
C THR A 124 -11.08 -15.55 15.43
N ALA A 125 -11.07 -16.85 15.14
CA ALA A 125 -10.86 -17.88 16.16
C ALA A 125 -9.52 -17.76 16.91
N SER A 126 -8.50 -17.19 16.27
CA SER A 126 -7.18 -16.96 16.88
C SER A 126 -7.03 -15.60 17.57
N ALA A 127 -8.02 -14.71 17.52
CA ALA A 127 -7.95 -13.41 18.18
C ALA A 127 -7.63 -13.46 19.68
N PRO A 128 -8.14 -14.44 20.47
CA PRO A 128 -7.76 -14.58 21.88
C PRO A 128 -6.28 -14.88 22.14
N GLU A 129 -5.53 -15.31 21.12
CA GLU A 129 -4.08 -15.56 21.22
C GLU A 129 -3.25 -14.29 20.97
N ALA A 130 -3.91 -13.16 20.69
CA ALA A 130 -3.24 -11.89 20.41
C ALA A 130 -2.48 -11.35 21.62
N SER A 131 -1.39 -10.63 21.35
CA SER A 131 -0.56 -10.02 22.39
C SER A 131 0.01 -8.68 21.95
N ILE A 132 0.29 -7.82 22.95
CA ILE A 132 0.94 -6.53 22.72
C ILE A 132 2.34 -6.75 22.13
N GLU A 133 3.08 -7.76 22.60
CA GLU A 133 4.43 -8.10 22.15
C GLU A 133 4.45 -8.47 20.67
N LEU A 134 3.51 -9.31 20.22
CA LEU A 134 3.36 -9.63 18.81
C LEU A 134 3.00 -8.37 18.01
N GLY A 135 2.07 -7.55 18.51
CA GLY A 135 1.69 -6.29 17.88
C GLY A 135 2.87 -5.35 17.66
N GLN A 136 3.70 -5.16 18.69
CA GLN A 136 4.91 -4.35 18.62
C GLN A 136 5.92 -4.88 17.60
N LYS A 137 6.07 -6.22 17.49
CA LYS A 137 6.87 -6.84 16.41
C LYS A 137 6.35 -6.46 15.03
N GLY A 138 5.03 -6.56 14.82
CA GLY A 138 4.37 -6.17 13.58
C GLY A 138 4.60 -4.70 13.23
N VAL A 139 4.38 -3.80 14.20
CA VAL A 139 4.63 -2.35 14.05
C VAL A 139 6.08 -2.07 13.65
N ALA A 140 7.05 -2.69 14.31
CA ALA A 140 8.47 -2.50 14.00
C ALA A 140 8.81 -2.92 12.57
N MET A 141 8.26 -4.06 12.11
CA MET A 141 8.44 -4.55 10.74
C MET A 141 7.80 -3.58 9.72
N ILE A 142 6.56 -3.14 9.95
CA ILE A 142 5.85 -2.17 9.09
C ILE A 142 6.65 -0.87 8.99
N LEU A 143 7.08 -0.30 10.12
CA LEU A 143 7.84 0.96 10.11
C LEU A 143 9.17 0.82 9.39
N LYS A 144 9.87 -0.31 9.52
CA LYS A 144 11.10 -0.58 8.77
C LYS A 144 10.84 -0.58 7.26
N HIS A 145 9.78 -1.26 6.82
CA HIS A 145 9.37 -1.30 5.41
C HIS A 145 8.97 0.09 4.88
N LEU A 146 8.10 0.80 5.59
CA LEU A 146 7.65 2.13 5.19
C LEU A 146 8.82 3.11 5.09
N ARG A 147 9.77 3.08 6.03
CA ARG A 147 11.00 3.89 5.94
C ARG A 147 11.81 3.55 4.69
N ALA A 148 11.98 2.27 4.39
CA ALA A 148 12.76 1.85 3.21
C ALA A 148 12.14 2.34 1.89
N ILE A 149 10.82 2.31 1.75
CA ILE A 149 10.14 2.71 0.50
C ILE A 149 9.84 4.21 0.40
N LEU A 150 9.86 4.96 1.52
CA LEU A 150 9.54 6.39 1.57
C LEU A 150 10.76 7.29 1.75
N SER A 151 11.97 6.75 1.96
CA SER A 151 13.19 7.55 2.14
C SER A 151 13.77 8.08 0.82
N THR A 152 12.92 8.39 -0.14
CA THR A 152 13.29 8.98 -1.44
C THR A 152 13.39 10.50 -1.38
#